data_AF-A0A2K2FP07-F1
#
_entry.id   AF-A0A2K2FP07-F1
#
_cell.length_a   1.000
_cell.length_b   1.000
_cell.length_c   1.000
_cell.angle_alpha   90.00
_cell.angle_beta   90.00
_cell.angle_gamma   90.00
#
_symmetry.space_group_name_H-M   'P 1'
#
loop_
_entity.id
_entity.type
_entity.pdbx_description
1 polymer ?
#
loop_
_entity_poly.entity_id
_entity_poly.type
_entity_poly.pdbx_seq_one_letter_code
_entity_poly.pdbx_strand_id
1 'polypeptide(L)'
;MLPIQLAGLVLVGRALVPKSRSFSSPSVKNNLSPFLGKRNTKSILPQRAVPSRVPIPDASAAIRALYNGLTGAVSQITSQITSQMSKGTEDYNAVVKSFMPDNAELLIPRRPSGSAGFHFADLDGSSQNGLIASFKLENEIRTLYLKKKGEEWYEEAEVSSYGFDTLDFRGTADLTGEGKKQLLLGVSSGNEMPTLYSYSLSDGVFTELFARSYDRLEVLPAQKTRNTYDKVRLAIWNKRDENSYDIEILRWNGSELVPVKNPASYYYNRVAPYYFRKVKQAPGDVHLWYNLAEALEKAGAYKDALIAVNAGMRNQMEPSLKDRYLELKKTILDEAHSL
;
A
#
# COMPACT_ATOMS: atom_id res chain seq x y z
N MET A 1 -34.90 9.03 -30.88
CA MET A 1 -34.66 7.98 -29.88
C MET A 1 -34.60 6.64 -30.57
N LEU A 2 -33.42 6.02 -30.60
CA LEU A 2 -33.17 4.59 -30.87
C LEU A 2 -31.80 4.27 -30.24
N PRO A 3 -31.63 3.14 -29.53
CA PRO A 3 -30.44 2.87 -28.73
C PRO A 3 -29.39 2.08 -29.55
N ILE A 4 -28.13 2.52 -29.51
CA ILE A 4 -27.00 1.76 -30.04
C ILE A 4 -26.34 1.01 -28.89
N GLN A 5 -26.40 -0.31 -28.94
CA GLN A 5 -25.67 -1.23 -28.07
C GLN A 5 -24.25 -1.42 -28.59
N LEU A 6 -23.24 -1.16 -27.75
CA LEU A 6 -21.84 -1.48 -28.05
C LEU A 6 -21.49 -2.84 -27.44
N ALA A 7 -21.38 -3.82 -28.33
CA ALA A 7 -20.92 -5.17 -28.07
C ALA A 7 -19.44 -5.21 -27.65
N GLY A 8 -19.13 -6.11 -26.71
CA GLY A 8 -17.81 -6.33 -26.15
C GLY A 8 -16.79 -6.85 -27.15
N LEU A 9 -15.59 -6.28 -27.09
CA LEU A 9 -14.41 -6.73 -27.83
C LEU A 9 -13.69 -7.80 -27.01
N VAL A 10 -13.78 -9.05 -27.46
CA VAL A 10 -12.95 -10.18 -27.01
C VAL A 10 -11.72 -10.26 -27.93
N LEU A 11 -10.53 -10.04 -27.39
CA LEU A 11 -9.27 -10.16 -28.14
C LEU A 11 -8.83 -11.63 -28.15
N VAL A 12 -9.02 -12.32 -29.28
CA VAL A 12 -8.49 -13.67 -29.53
C VAL A 12 -7.05 -13.56 -30.03
N GLY A 13 -6.11 -14.15 -29.30
CA GLY A 13 -4.75 -14.37 -29.78
C GLY A 13 -4.61 -15.73 -30.48
N ARG A 14 -3.96 -15.75 -31.65
CA ARG A 14 -2.92 -16.75 -32.00
C ARG A 14 -2.30 -16.51 -33.38
N ALA A 15 -0.97 -16.34 -33.34
CA ALA A 15 0.08 -17.00 -34.10
C ALA A 15 -0.21 -17.49 -35.54
N LEU A 16 0.57 -16.95 -36.49
CA LEU A 16 0.89 -17.57 -37.77
C LEU A 16 2.35 -17.26 -38.13
N VAL A 17 3.22 -18.28 -38.21
CA VAL A 17 4.36 -18.35 -39.15
C VAL A 17 4.59 -19.83 -39.52
N PRO A 18 4.82 -20.18 -40.81
CA PRO A 18 4.86 -21.56 -41.28
C PRO A 18 6.28 -22.13 -41.57
N LYS A 19 6.41 -23.43 -41.28
CA LYS A 19 7.05 -24.56 -42.01
C LYS A 19 8.17 -24.32 -43.05
N SER A 20 9.32 -24.99 -42.85
CA SER A 20 10.19 -25.60 -43.87
C SER A 20 10.87 -26.86 -43.28
N ARG A 21 10.46 -28.09 -43.64
CA ARG A 21 10.99 -29.02 -44.67
C ARG A 21 12.48 -29.41 -44.54
N SER A 22 12.73 -30.68 -44.16
CA SER A 22 13.58 -31.67 -44.86
C SER A 22 13.46 -33.03 -44.14
N PHE A 23 12.86 -34.03 -44.79
CA PHE A 23 13.45 -35.20 -45.49
C PHE A 23 13.77 -36.41 -44.60
N SER A 24 13.32 -37.58 -45.08
CA SER A 24 13.27 -38.86 -44.40
C SER A 24 14.12 -39.93 -45.09
N SER A 25 14.79 -40.76 -44.27
CA SER A 25 15.07 -42.21 -44.41
C SER A 25 16.09 -42.72 -45.46
N PRO A 26 16.54 -44.01 -45.45
CA PRO A 26 16.37 -45.12 -44.46
C PRO A 26 17.60 -46.08 -44.25
N SER A 27 17.39 -47.12 -43.41
CA SER A 27 18.04 -48.46 -43.36
C SER A 27 19.40 -48.57 -42.63
N VAL A 28 19.71 -49.58 -41.80
CA VAL A 28 19.87 -51.03 -42.09
C VAL A 28 19.71 -51.91 -40.82
N LYS A 29 19.30 -53.18 -41.02
CA LYS A 29 19.05 -54.27 -40.06
C LYS A 29 20.34 -55.00 -39.60
N ASN A 30 20.38 -55.56 -38.38
CA ASN A 30 20.39 -57.02 -38.09
C ASN A 30 20.95 -57.39 -36.70
N ASN A 31 20.14 -58.18 -35.97
CA ASN A 31 20.40 -59.37 -35.15
C ASN A 31 21.58 -59.47 -34.17
N LEU A 32 21.28 -59.80 -32.90
CA LEU A 32 21.57 -61.09 -32.23
C LEU A 32 21.05 -61.09 -30.77
N SER A 33 20.27 -62.12 -30.42
CA SER A 33 19.82 -62.52 -29.06
C SER A 33 20.82 -63.53 -28.44
N PRO A 34 20.61 -64.20 -27.27
CA PRO A 34 19.49 -64.18 -26.31
C PRO A 34 19.87 -64.31 -24.79
N PHE A 35 18.84 -64.51 -23.93
CA PHE A 35 18.83 -65.06 -22.56
C PHE A 35 19.26 -64.11 -21.41
N LEU A 36 18.56 -63.92 -20.28
CA LEU A 36 17.58 -64.69 -19.47
C LEU A 36 16.72 -63.70 -18.63
N GLY A 37 15.50 -64.09 -18.23
CA GLY A 37 14.90 -63.55 -17.00
C GLY A 37 13.38 -63.31 -17.01
N LYS A 38 12.61 -64.31 -16.57
CA LYS A 38 11.16 -64.30 -16.33
C LYS A 38 10.69 -63.14 -15.43
N ARG A 39 9.52 -62.56 -15.73
CA ARG A 39 8.31 -62.59 -14.88
C ARG A 39 7.12 -61.91 -15.56
N ASN A 40 6.05 -62.69 -15.75
CA ASN A 40 4.70 -62.22 -15.99
C ASN A 40 4.11 -61.70 -14.67
N THR A 41 3.73 -60.43 -14.61
CA THR A 41 2.64 -59.97 -13.76
C THR A 41 1.83 -58.92 -14.53
N LYS A 42 0.55 -59.23 -14.73
CA LYS A 42 -0.46 -58.32 -15.25
C LYS A 42 -0.54 -57.12 -14.30
N SER A 43 -0.33 -55.90 -14.80
CA SER A 43 -0.81 -54.70 -14.12
C SER A 43 -1.76 -53.95 -15.04
N ILE A 44 -2.95 -53.73 -14.48
CA ILE A 44 -4.07 -53.00 -15.04
C ILE A 44 -3.67 -51.52 -15.05
N LEU A 45 -3.58 -50.92 -16.24
CA LEU A 45 -3.45 -49.47 -16.37
C LEU A 45 -4.84 -48.84 -16.36
N PRO A 46 -5.19 -48.00 -15.36
CA PRO A 46 -6.37 -47.17 -15.42
C PRO A 46 -6.12 -46.02 -16.39
N GLN A 47 -7.04 -45.81 -17.33
CA GLN A 47 -7.08 -44.61 -18.16
C GLN A 47 -7.20 -43.38 -17.26
N ARG A 48 -6.12 -42.59 -17.17
CA ARG A 48 -6.11 -41.34 -16.42
C ARG A 48 -6.81 -40.28 -17.26
N ALA A 49 -8.00 -39.90 -16.82
CA ALA A 49 -8.75 -38.78 -17.35
C ALA A 49 -7.90 -37.50 -17.31
N VAL A 50 -7.90 -36.76 -18.42
CA VAL A 50 -7.31 -35.42 -18.55
C VAL A 50 -8.16 -34.47 -17.71
N PRO A 51 -7.62 -33.78 -16.70
CA PRO A 51 -8.39 -32.78 -15.99
C PRO A 51 -8.59 -31.56 -16.90
N SER A 52 -9.87 -31.24 -17.07
CA SER A 52 -10.40 -30.03 -17.69
C SER A 52 -9.77 -28.77 -17.09
N ARG A 53 -9.38 -27.85 -17.98
CA ARG A 53 -9.14 -26.41 -17.78
C ARG A 53 -9.11 -25.92 -16.32
N VAL A 54 -7.91 -25.65 -15.82
CA VAL A 54 -7.70 -24.81 -14.64
C VAL A 54 -8.33 -23.44 -14.90
N PRO A 55 -9.23 -22.93 -14.04
CA PRO A 55 -9.74 -21.58 -14.16
C PRO A 55 -8.58 -20.60 -13.97
N ILE A 56 -8.37 -19.70 -14.93
CA ILE A 56 -7.46 -18.55 -14.75
C ILE A 56 -8.06 -17.72 -13.61
N PRO A 57 -7.36 -17.54 -12.48
CA PRO A 57 -7.88 -16.74 -11.38
C PRO A 57 -8.10 -15.30 -11.88
N ASP A 58 -9.31 -14.78 -11.69
CA ASP A 58 -9.59 -13.37 -11.89
C ASP A 58 -8.70 -12.57 -10.91
N ALA A 59 -7.67 -11.92 -11.44
CA ALA A 59 -6.75 -11.11 -10.68
C ALA A 59 -7.48 -10.04 -9.85
N SER A 60 -8.66 -9.59 -10.31
CA SER A 60 -9.48 -8.63 -9.57
C SER A 60 -10.18 -9.24 -8.35
N ALA A 61 -10.55 -10.52 -8.41
CA ALA A 61 -11.11 -11.27 -7.28
C ALA A 61 -10.02 -11.61 -6.25
N ALA A 62 -8.82 -12.00 -6.71
CA ALA A 62 -7.68 -12.27 -5.83
C ALA A 62 -7.18 -11.02 -5.09
N ILE A 63 -7.14 -9.86 -5.76
CA ILE A 63 -6.76 -8.59 -5.14
C ILE A 63 -7.84 -8.09 -4.16
N ARG A 64 -9.14 -8.29 -4.47
CA ARG A 64 -10.24 -7.99 -3.54
C ARG A 64 -10.21 -8.91 -2.31
N ALA A 65 -9.93 -10.20 -2.50
CA ALA A 65 -9.79 -11.16 -1.41
C ALA A 65 -8.59 -10.82 -0.50
N LEU A 66 -7.47 -10.37 -1.07
CA LEU A 66 -6.33 -9.88 -0.29
C LEU A 66 -6.64 -8.58 0.46
N TYR A 67 -7.31 -7.61 -0.17
CA TYR A 67 -7.65 -6.34 0.48
C TYR A 67 -8.67 -6.51 1.62
N ASN A 68 -9.74 -7.28 1.38
CA ASN A 68 -10.74 -7.61 2.39
C ASN A 68 -10.16 -8.54 3.47
N GLY A 69 -9.25 -9.43 3.08
CA GLY A 69 -8.53 -10.32 3.98
C GLY A 69 -7.56 -9.59 4.91
N LEU A 70 -6.84 -8.56 4.42
CA LEU A 70 -5.91 -7.75 5.21
C LEU A 70 -6.64 -6.80 6.17
N THR A 71 -7.74 -6.18 5.76
CA THR A 71 -8.51 -5.29 6.64
C THR A 71 -9.22 -6.07 7.75
N GLY A 72 -9.82 -7.23 7.40
CA GLY A 72 -10.39 -8.16 8.37
C GLY A 72 -9.33 -8.78 9.27
N ALA A 73 -8.20 -9.24 8.73
CA ALA A 73 -7.12 -9.83 9.52
C ALA A 73 -6.41 -8.82 10.42
N VAL A 74 -6.23 -7.56 10.02
CA VAL A 74 -5.65 -6.53 10.90
C VAL A 74 -6.63 -6.17 12.02
N SER A 75 -7.93 -6.04 11.73
CA SER A 75 -8.95 -5.85 12.77
C SER A 75 -9.03 -7.05 13.71
N GLN A 76 -8.98 -8.27 13.17
CA GLN A 76 -8.99 -9.51 13.94
C GLN A 76 -7.71 -9.70 14.75
N ILE A 77 -6.52 -9.43 14.20
CA ILE A 77 -5.24 -9.47 14.91
C ILE A 77 -5.22 -8.40 16.00
N THR A 78 -5.74 -7.20 15.74
CA THR A 78 -5.90 -6.17 16.77
C THR A 78 -6.82 -6.66 17.88
N SER A 79 -8.00 -7.20 17.55
CA SER A 79 -8.93 -7.77 18.53
C SER A 79 -8.40 -9.02 19.24
N GLN A 80 -7.58 -9.83 18.57
CA GLN A 80 -6.99 -11.06 19.10
C GLN A 80 -5.85 -10.73 20.05
N ILE A 81 -5.00 -9.76 19.71
CA ILE A 81 -3.98 -9.21 20.62
C ILE A 81 -4.65 -8.55 21.83
N THR A 82 -5.72 -7.79 21.64
CA THR A 82 -6.53 -7.24 22.75
C THR A 82 -7.17 -8.35 23.61
N SER A 83 -7.60 -9.46 23.01
CA SER A 83 -8.20 -10.60 23.72
C SER A 83 -7.20 -11.54 24.39
N GLN A 84 -5.95 -11.61 23.92
CA GLN A 84 -4.90 -12.46 24.48
C GLN A 84 -4.22 -11.83 25.72
N MET A 85 -4.48 -10.55 25.99
CA MET A 85 -4.02 -9.82 27.18
C MET A 85 -5.03 -9.85 28.35
N SER A 86 -6.08 -10.69 28.31
CA SER A 86 -7.01 -10.82 29.44
C SER A 86 -6.51 -11.83 30.48
N LYS A 87 -5.49 -11.44 31.24
CA LYS A 87 -5.25 -11.94 32.60
C LYS A 87 -5.24 -10.71 33.51
N GLY A 88 -6.44 -10.32 33.95
CA GLY A 88 -6.72 -9.06 34.65
C GLY A 88 -6.77 -7.88 33.69
N THR A 89 -7.92 -7.64 33.06
CA THR A 89 -8.10 -6.52 32.10
C THR A 89 -8.04 -5.18 32.85
N GLU A 90 -6.83 -4.63 32.92
CA GLU A 90 -6.57 -3.25 33.27
C GLU A 90 -7.37 -2.32 32.34
N ASP A 91 -8.14 -1.39 32.92
CA ASP A 91 -8.91 -0.43 32.14
C ASP A 91 -7.99 0.69 31.65
N TYR A 92 -7.42 0.52 30.46
CA TYR A 92 -6.51 1.50 29.87
C TYR A 92 -7.18 2.87 29.60
N ASN A 93 -8.50 2.94 29.45
CA ASN A 93 -9.17 4.23 29.36
C ASN A 93 -9.13 4.95 30.72
N ALA A 94 -9.35 4.21 31.81
CA ALA A 94 -9.22 4.77 33.16
C ALA A 94 -7.78 5.18 33.46
N VAL A 95 -6.79 4.38 33.05
CA VAL A 95 -5.37 4.74 33.14
C VAL A 95 -5.11 6.04 32.40
N VAL A 96 -5.44 6.15 31.11
CA VAL A 96 -5.20 7.38 30.35
C VAL A 96 -5.87 8.59 31.00
N LYS A 97 -7.14 8.44 31.41
CA LYS A 97 -7.88 9.53 32.07
C LYS A 97 -7.25 9.98 33.39
N SER A 98 -6.57 9.12 34.13
CA SER A 98 -5.92 9.52 35.39
C SER A 98 -4.68 10.40 35.17
N PHE A 99 -4.12 10.43 33.96
CA PHE A 99 -3.01 11.33 33.58
C PHE A 99 -3.50 12.58 32.83
N MET A 100 -4.80 12.66 32.53
CA MET A 100 -5.38 13.81 31.85
C MET A 100 -5.91 14.83 32.86
N PRO A 101 -5.81 16.14 32.56
CA PRO A 101 -6.56 17.15 33.29
C PRO A 101 -8.08 16.90 33.21
N ASP A 102 -8.82 17.27 34.24
CA ASP A 102 -10.28 17.06 34.31
C ASP A 102 -11.05 17.75 33.17
N ASN A 103 -10.53 18.86 32.64
CA ASN A 103 -11.12 19.62 31.53
C ASN A 103 -10.62 19.17 30.15
N ALA A 104 -9.84 18.10 30.07
CA ALA A 104 -9.34 17.57 28.81
C ALA A 104 -10.31 16.57 28.16
N GLU A 105 -10.33 16.55 26.83
CA GLU A 105 -11.14 15.61 26.03
C GLU A 105 -10.25 14.57 25.36
N LEU A 106 -10.49 13.28 25.62
CA LEU A 106 -9.74 12.21 24.96
C LEU A 106 -10.08 12.16 23.47
N LEU A 107 -9.07 12.24 22.60
CA LEU A 107 -9.25 12.27 21.17
C LEU A 107 -9.09 10.89 20.53
N ILE A 108 -9.97 10.61 19.58
CA ILE A 108 -9.88 9.47 18.67
C ILE A 108 -9.42 9.99 17.30
N PRO A 109 -8.34 9.44 16.71
CA PRO A 109 -7.90 9.84 15.37
C PRO A 109 -9.01 9.64 14.34
N ARG A 110 -9.23 10.63 13.46
CA ARG A 110 -10.19 10.50 12.34
C ARG A 110 -9.77 9.40 11.36
N ARG A 111 -8.47 9.19 11.20
CA ARG A 111 -7.87 8.23 10.26
C ARG A 111 -6.87 7.30 10.94
N PRO A 112 -6.86 6.00 10.59
CA PRO A 112 -7.90 5.32 9.81
C PRO A 112 -9.26 5.32 10.55
N SER A 113 -10.36 5.12 9.82
CA SER A 113 -11.68 5.01 10.43
C SER A 113 -11.73 3.84 11.41
N GLY A 114 -12.29 4.06 12.60
CA GLY A 114 -12.36 3.03 13.66
C GLY A 114 -11.10 2.93 14.52
N SER A 115 -10.20 3.92 14.47
CA SER A 115 -9.08 4.03 15.41
C SER A 115 -9.55 4.00 16.87
N ALA A 116 -8.71 3.44 17.74
CA ALA A 116 -8.93 3.46 19.18
C ALA A 116 -8.41 4.77 19.82
N GLY A 117 -8.96 5.12 20.99
CA GLY A 117 -8.54 6.29 21.79
C GLY A 117 -7.10 6.20 22.29
N PHE A 118 -6.52 5.00 22.32
CA PHE A 118 -5.12 4.74 22.67
C PHE A 118 -4.54 3.58 21.84
N HIS A 119 -3.21 3.43 21.84
CA HIS A 119 -2.54 2.25 21.30
C HIS A 119 -1.17 2.04 21.98
N PHE A 120 -0.54 0.89 21.74
CA PHE A 120 0.73 0.53 22.34
C PHE A 120 1.89 0.56 21.34
N ALA A 121 3.03 1.11 21.75
CA ALA A 121 4.26 1.04 20.97
C ALA A 121 5.52 1.25 21.82
N ASP A 122 6.65 0.74 21.31
CA ASP A 122 7.98 1.01 21.82
C ASP A 122 8.53 2.28 21.16
N LEU A 123 8.55 3.39 21.91
CA LEU A 123 9.10 4.68 21.48
C LEU A 123 10.49 4.94 22.08
N ASP A 124 10.81 4.32 23.21
CA ASP A 124 12.04 4.54 23.98
C ASP A 124 13.15 3.52 23.65
N GLY A 125 12.84 2.45 22.93
CA GLY A 125 13.77 1.38 22.56
C GLY A 125 13.95 0.32 23.66
N SER A 126 13.13 0.33 24.70
CA SER A 126 13.21 -0.63 25.81
C SER A 126 12.64 -2.02 25.48
N SER A 127 12.08 -2.22 24.28
CA SER A 127 11.28 -3.40 23.88
C SER A 127 9.98 -3.61 24.65
N GLN A 128 9.74 -2.85 25.72
CA GLN A 128 8.45 -2.80 26.42
C GLN A 128 7.59 -1.70 25.83
N ASN A 129 6.47 -2.07 25.21
CA ASN A 129 5.54 -1.08 24.68
C ASN A 129 4.98 -0.20 25.81
N GLY A 130 4.93 1.10 25.56
CA GLY A 130 4.18 2.07 26.36
C GLY A 130 2.84 2.39 25.71
N LEU A 131 1.96 2.98 26.51
CA LEU A 131 0.61 3.38 26.13
C LEU A 131 0.63 4.81 25.57
N ILE A 132 0.07 5.00 24.38
CA ILE A 132 0.02 6.29 23.69
C ILE A 132 -1.43 6.73 23.54
N ALA A 133 -1.74 7.91 24.05
CA ALA A 133 -3.05 8.54 23.94
C ALA A 133 -2.90 10.04 23.67
N SER A 134 -3.93 10.64 23.07
CA SER A 134 -3.93 12.05 22.71
C SER A 134 -5.22 12.68 23.20
N PHE A 135 -5.14 13.89 23.70
CA PHE A 135 -6.28 14.61 24.22
C PHE A 135 -6.22 16.08 23.83
N LYS A 136 -7.38 16.72 23.81
CA LYS A 136 -7.50 18.16 23.63
C LYS A 136 -7.52 18.82 25.00
N LEU A 137 -6.69 19.84 25.17
CA LEU A 137 -6.73 20.74 26.31
C LEU A 137 -6.74 22.16 25.75
N GLU A 138 -7.80 22.91 26.02
CA GLU A 138 -7.96 24.27 25.48
C GLU A 138 -7.76 24.34 23.95
N ASN A 139 -6.70 25.02 23.49
CA ASN A 139 -6.36 25.22 22.07
C ASN A 139 -5.13 24.42 21.62
N GLU A 140 -4.87 23.29 22.28
CA GLU A 140 -3.78 22.39 21.92
C GLU A 140 -4.20 20.93 21.98
N ILE A 141 -3.52 20.13 21.16
CA ILE A 141 -3.57 18.67 21.24
C ILE A 141 -2.30 18.20 21.94
N ARG A 142 -2.47 17.49 23.05
CA ARG A 142 -1.40 16.84 23.80
C ARG A 142 -1.40 15.35 23.50
N THR A 143 -0.23 14.74 23.46
CA THR A 143 -0.07 13.28 23.32
C THR A 143 0.86 12.76 24.38
N LEU A 144 0.34 11.85 25.21
CA LEU A 144 1.06 11.17 26.28
C LEU A 144 1.73 9.90 25.78
N TYR A 145 2.88 9.60 26.36
CA TYR A 145 3.50 8.30 26.37
C TYR A 145 3.65 7.83 27.81
N LEU A 146 2.89 6.81 28.18
CA LEU A 146 2.87 6.25 29.52
C LEU A 146 3.59 4.91 29.55
N LYS A 147 4.36 4.68 30.62
CA LYS A 147 5.08 3.43 30.86
C LYS A 147 4.58 2.78 32.15
N LYS A 148 4.73 1.46 32.22
CA LYS A 148 4.38 0.68 33.40
C LYS A 148 5.65 0.14 34.05
N LYS A 149 5.84 0.44 35.34
CA LYS A 149 6.92 -0.11 36.17
C LYS A 149 6.30 -0.83 37.36
N GLY A 150 6.41 -2.16 37.37
CA GLY A 150 5.64 -2.98 38.31
C GLY A 150 4.15 -2.88 38.00
N GLU A 151 3.35 -2.47 38.98
CA GLU A 151 1.91 -2.26 38.81
C GLU A 151 1.52 -0.79 38.58
N GLU A 152 2.48 0.13 38.64
CA GLU A 152 2.22 1.57 38.53
C GLU A 152 2.50 2.07 37.12
N TRP A 153 1.59 2.90 36.62
CA TRP A 153 1.80 3.70 35.42
C TRP A 153 2.46 5.02 35.80
N TYR A 154 3.28 5.54 34.90
CA TYR A 154 3.84 6.87 35.01
C TYR A 154 3.97 7.50 33.63
N GLU A 155 3.96 8.83 33.58
CA GLU A 155 4.22 9.58 32.36
C GLU A 155 5.72 9.57 32.07
N GLU A 156 6.09 9.01 30.91
CA GLU A 156 7.46 9.02 30.42
C GLU A 156 7.73 10.27 29.59
N ALA A 157 6.76 10.69 28.77
CA ALA A 157 6.85 11.89 27.96
C ALA A 157 5.48 12.42 27.51
N GLU A 158 5.41 13.71 27.22
CA GLU A 158 4.29 14.39 26.59
C GLU A 158 4.78 15.27 25.43
N VAL A 159 4.01 15.37 24.35
CA VAL A 159 4.21 16.37 23.30
C VAL A 159 2.95 17.20 23.10
N SER A 160 3.12 18.52 22.96
CA SER A 160 2.03 19.48 22.75
C SER A 160 2.06 20.03 21.33
N SER A 161 0.90 20.07 20.67
CA SER A 161 0.68 20.66 19.34
C SER A 161 -0.29 21.84 19.48
N TYR A 162 0.27 23.05 19.58
CA TYR A 162 -0.48 24.29 19.77
C TYR A 162 -1.22 24.73 18.50
N GLY A 163 -2.42 25.29 18.65
CA GLY A 163 -3.19 25.88 17.55
C GLY A 163 -3.99 24.89 16.72
N PHE A 164 -3.99 23.61 17.11
CA PHE A 164 -4.72 22.55 16.44
C PHE A 164 -5.89 22.06 17.31
N ASP A 165 -7.01 21.73 16.66
CA ASP A 165 -8.24 21.27 17.33
C ASP A 165 -8.66 19.86 16.92
N THR A 166 -8.03 19.31 15.87
CA THR A 166 -8.40 18.05 15.26
C THR A 166 -7.21 17.10 15.17
N LEU A 167 -7.34 15.93 15.81
CA LEU A 167 -6.44 14.79 15.62
C LEU A 167 -6.88 13.98 14.40
N ASP A 168 -6.20 14.19 13.28
CA ASP A 168 -6.51 13.49 12.04
C ASP A 168 -5.87 12.08 11.99
N PHE A 169 -4.62 11.95 12.43
CA PHE A 169 -3.90 10.68 12.41
C PHE A 169 -3.05 10.50 13.66
N ARG A 170 -2.96 9.25 14.15
CA ARG A 170 -1.96 8.85 15.14
C ARG A 170 -1.45 7.46 14.81
N GLY A 171 -0.14 7.32 14.72
CA GLY A 171 0.50 6.03 14.46
C GLY A 171 1.95 6.03 14.91
N THR A 172 2.61 4.88 14.74
CA THR A 172 4.03 4.72 15.05
C THR A 172 4.71 3.88 14.00
N ALA A 173 5.98 4.17 13.72
CA ALA A 173 6.78 3.39 12.79
C ALA A 173 8.28 3.56 13.05
N ASP A 174 9.07 2.51 12.81
CA ASP A 174 10.54 2.59 12.83
C ASP A 174 11.04 3.24 11.53
N LEU A 175 10.95 4.56 11.48
CA LEU A 175 11.33 5.37 10.32
C LEU A 175 12.85 5.48 10.20
N THR A 176 13.55 5.61 11.33
CA THR A 176 15.01 5.79 11.34
C THR A 176 15.75 4.48 11.05
N GLY A 177 15.15 3.33 11.36
CA GLY A 177 15.74 2.01 11.26
C GLY A 177 16.60 1.65 12.48
N GLU A 178 16.35 2.31 13.61
CA GLU A 178 17.09 2.14 14.87
C GLU A 178 16.43 1.13 15.82
N GLY A 179 15.30 0.53 15.40
CA GLY A 179 14.56 -0.46 16.18
C GLY A 179 13.50 0.16 17.10
N LYS A 180 13.73 1.36 17.64
CA LYS A 180 12.69 2.14 18.33
C LYS A 180 11.79 2.85 17.32
N LYS A 181 10.48 2.92 17.60
CA LYS A 181 9.53 3.57 16.71
C LYS A 181 9.47 5.07 16.96
N GLN A 182 9.22 5.83 15.90
CA GLN A 182 8.88 7.24 15.95
C GLN A 182 7.36 7.39 16.06
N LEU A 183 6.94 8.43 16.78
CA LEU A 183 5.54 8.85 16.90
C LEU A 183 5.16 9.69 15.68
N LEU A 184 4.02 9.36 15.06
CA LEU A 184 3.45 10.10 13.94
C LEU A 184 2.12 10.72 14.35
N LEU A 185 2.03 12.04 14.28
CA LEU A 185 0.85 12.82 14.65
C LEU A 185 0.40 13.69 13.48
N GLY A 186 -0.79 13.38 12.95
CA GLY A 186 -1.48 14.21 11.99
C GLY A 186 -2.46 15.12 12.70
N VAL A 187 -2.21 16.42 12.68
CA VAL A 187 -3.05 17.43 13.33
C VAL A 187 -3.52 18.48 12.32
N SER A 188 -4.68 19.07 12.57
CA SER A 188 -5.28 20.12 11.73
C SER A 188 -6.10 21.08 12.59
N SER A 189 -6.36 22.27 12.04
CA SER A 189 -7.20 23.29 12.63
C SER A 189 -8.34 23.63 11.67
N GLY A 190 -9.59 23.45 12.10
CA GLY A 190 -10.75 23.69 11.25
C GLY A 190 -10.74 22.91 9.93
N ASN A 191 -10.71 23.64 8.81
CA ASN A 191 -10.70 23.09 7.44
C ASN A 191 -9.31 23.14 6.78
N GLU A 192 -8.26 23.43 7.53
CA GLU A 192 -6.90 23.44 7.01
C GLU A 192 -6.41 22.04 6.67
N MET A 193 -5.48 21.97 5.72
CA MET A 193 -4.84 20.72 5.35
C MET A 193 -4.05 20.16 6.55
N PRO A 194 -4.24 18.88 6.92
CA PRO A 194 -3.51 18.28 8.02
C PRO A 194 -1.99 18.33 7.83
N THR A 195 -1.28 18.59 8.92
CA THR A 195 0.17 18.48 9.00
C THR A 195 0.54 17.24 9.79
N LEU A 196 1.38 16.39 9.19
CA LEU A 196 1.99 15.22 9.81
C LEU A 196 3.31 15.64 10.44
N TYR A 197 3.37 15.54 11.76
CA TYR A 197 4.59 15.63 12.54
C TYR A 197 5.12 14.23 12.84
N SER A 198 6.44 14.11 12.89
CA SER A 198 7.13 12.93 13.40
C SER A 198 8.03 13.31 14.55
N TYR A 199 7.98 12.52 15.63
CA TYR A 199 8.82 12.72 16.81
C TYR A 199 9.62 11.46 17.13
N SER A 200 10.88 11.65 17.53
CA SER A 200 11.67 10.63 18.20
C SER A 200 11.69 10.91 19.69
N LEU A 201 11.59 9.86 20.51
CA LEU A 201 11.74 9.95 21.95
C LEU A 201 13.16 9.56 22.37
N SER A 202 13.81 10.41 23.17
CA SER A 202 15.09 10.11 23.83
C SER A 202 15.08 10.76 25.20
N ASP A 203 15.45 10.02 26.24
CA ASP A 203 15.57 10.52 27.62
C ASP A 203 14.33 11.29 28.12
N GLY A 204 13.13 10.78 27.85
CA GLY A 204 11.85 11.40 28.24
C GLY A 204 11.46 12.63 27.40
N VAL A 205 12.24 12.99 26.37
CA VAL A 205 11.99 14.18 25.54
C VAL A 205 11.65 13.81 24.11
N PHE A 206 10.52 14.30 23.61
CA PHE A 206 10.17 14.23 22.19
C PHE A 206 10.92 15.30 21.40
N THR A 207 11.67 14.86 20.39
CA THR A 207 12.33 15.73 19.41
C THR A 207 11.66 15.57 18.05
N GLU A 208 11.22 16.68 17.46
CA GLU A 208 10.64 16.67 16.11
C GLU A 208 11.71 16.27 15.08
N LEU A 209 11.35 15.37 14.17
CA LEU A 209 12.17 14.97 13.03
C LEU A 209 11.77 15.68 11.74
N PHE A 210 10.47 15.84 11.51
CA PHE A 210 9.93 16.56 10.36
C PHE A 210 8.46 16.93 10.57
N ALA A 211 8.02 17.90 9.77
CA ALA A 211 6.61 18.22 9.52
C ALA A 211 6.31 18.22 8.00
N ARG A 212 5.17 17.66 7.57
CA ARG A 212 4.73 17.64 6.17
C ARG A 212 3.21 17.73 6.06
N SER A 213 2.69 18.56 5.15
CA SER A 213 1.26 18.53 4.81
C SER A 213 0.88 17.26 4.08
N TYR A 214 -0.38 16.82 4.24
CA TYR A 214 -0.90 15.66 3.51
C TYR A 214 -2.43 15.66 3.36
N ASP A 215 -2.92 15.25 2.19
CA ASP A 215 -4.32 14.86 2.01
C ASP A 215 -4.53 13.37 2.24
N ARG A 216 -3.54 12.54 1.89
CA ARG A 216 -3.52 11.10 2.21
C ARG A 216 -2.13 10.67 2.63
N LEU A 217 -2.08 9.74 3.56
CA LEU A 217 -0.87 9.18 4.13
C LEU A 217 -0.95 7.66 4.11
N GLU A 218 0.12 7.01 3.68
CA GLU A 218 0.36 5.60 3.93
C GLU A 218 1.73 5.40 4.57
N VAL A 219 1.76 4.65 5.68
CA VAL A 219 3.00 4.15 6.27
C VAL A 219 3.28 2.78 5.69
N LEU A 220 4.35 2.66 4.90
CA LEU A 220 4.70 1.45 4.18
C LEU A 220 5.73 0.65 4.98
N PRO A 221 5.46 -0.63 5.27
CA PRO A 221 6.36 -1.44 6.08
C PRO A 221 7.71 -1.59 5.39
N ALA A 222 8.75 -1.75 6.22
CA ALA A 222 10.05 -2.20 5.78
C ALA A 222 9.92 -3.51 4.98
N GLN A 223 10.61 -3.59 3.84
CA GLN A 223 10.63 -4.79 3.01
C GLN A 223 11.97 -5.49 3.13
N LYS A 224 11.94 -6.80 3.35
CA LYS A 224 13.15 -7.62 3.35
C LYS A 224 13.60 -7.82 1.90
N THR A 225 14.63 -7.10 1.47
CA THR A 225 15.29 -7.39 0.20
C THR A 225 16.50 -8.31 0.44
N ARG A 226 16.95 -9.02 -0.60
CA ARG A 226 17.96 -10.09 -0.51
C ARG A 226 19.26 -9.70 0.21
N ASN A 227 19.61 -8.41 0.28
CA ASN A 227 20.85 -7.93 0.91
C ASN A 227 20.69 -6.61 1.69
N THR A 228 19.47 -6.14 1.98
CA THR A 228 19.26 -4.92 2.77
C THR A 228 17.85 -4.91 3.36
N TYR A 229 17.73 -4.52 4.63
CA TYR A 229 16.42 -4.10 5.15
C TYR A 229 16.08 -2.76 4.50
N ASP A 230 15.08 -2.76 3.63
CA ASP A 230 14.51 -1.52 3.12
C ASP A 230 13.82 -0.83 4.30
N LYS A 231 14.15 0.43 4.54
CA LYS A 231 13.59 1.18 5.67
C LYS A 231 12.08 1.36 5.48
N VAL A 232 11.36 1.62 6.57
CA VAL A 232 9.97 2.07 6.47
C VAL A 232 9.92 3.29 5.56
N ARG A 233 8.89 3.35 4.71
CA ARG A 233 8.65 4.48 3.81
C ARG A 233 7.34 5.14 4.13
N LEU A 234 7.23 6.41 3.78
CA LEU A 234 5.99 7.17 3.83
C LEU A 234 5.55 7.47 2.40
N ALA A 235 4.28 7.25 2.10
CA ALA A 235 3.66 7.80 0.90
C ALA A 235 2.77 8.96 1.30
N ILE A 236 3.11 10.15 0.82
CA ILE A 236 2.33 11.37 1.03
C ILE A 236 1.66 11.73 -0.29
N TRP A 237 0.35 11.93 -0.25
CA TRP A 237 -0.44 12.37 -1.38
C TRP A 237 -0.99 13.74 -1.04
N ASN A 238 -0.57 14.75 -1.79
CA ASN A 238 -1.09 16.12 -1.70
C ASN A 238 -1.98 16.37 -2.91
N LYS A 239 -3.20 16.84 -2.67
CA LYS A 239 -4.18 17.08 -3.72
C LYS A 239 -3.75 18.32 -4.49
N ARG A 240 -3.58 18.17 -5.80
CA ARG A 240 -3.28 19.29 -6.71
C ARG A 240 -4.56 19.94 -7.23
N ASP A 241 -5.50 19.10 -7.68
CA ASP A 241 -6.79 19.51 -8.23
C ASP A 241 -7.86 18.44 -7.93
N GLU A 242 -9.03 18.57 -8.55
CA GLU A 242 -10.10 17.59 -8.41
C GLU A 242 -9.71 16.24 -9.05
N ASN A 243 -9.21 15.35 -8.20
CA ASN A 243 -8.75 13.99 -8.52
C ASN A 243 -7.32 13.86 -9.08
N SER A 244 -6.46 14.88 -9.01
CA SER A 244 -5.02 14.71 -9.18
C SER A 244 -4.27 14.88 -7.86
N TYR A 245 -3.19 14.12 -7.70
CA TYR A 245 -2.34 14.13 -6.52
C TYR A 245 -0.87 14.24 -6.92
N ASP A 246 -0.15 15.09 -6.20
CA ASP A 246 1.30 15.03 -6.05
C ASP A 246 1.63 13.93 -5.04
N ILE A 247 2.35 12.89 -5.49
CA ILE A 247 2.62 11.71 -4.69
C ILE A 247 4.12 11.55 -4.48
N GLU A 248 4.55 11.66 -3.23
CA GLU A 248 5.92 11.48 -2.80
C GLU A 248 6.08 10.21 -2.00
N ILE A 249 7.04 9.37 -2.39
CA ILE A 249 7.44 8.19 -1.61
C ILE A 249 8.77 8.52 -0.95
N LEU A 250 8.73 8.68 0.37
CA LEU A 250 9.81 9.20 1.18
C LEU A 250 10.41 8.10 2.04
N ARG A 251 11.72 8.18 2.27
CA ARG A 251 12.47 7.35 3.22
C ARG A 251 13.37 8.23 4.07
N TRP A 252 13.68 7.78 5.28
CA TRP A 252 14.70 8.42 6.10
C TRP A 252 16.11 8.11 5.56
N ASN A 253 16.94 9.13 5.36
CA ASN A 253 18.35 8.93 4.96
C ASN A 253 19.34 8.93 6.13
N GLY A 254 18.88 9.21 7.35
CA GLY A 254 19.71 9.41 8.54
C GLY A 254 19.52 10.79 9.17
N SER A 255 19.11 11.79 8.37
CA SER A 255 18.91 13.17 8.82
C SER A 255 17.55 13.75 8.43
N GLU A 256 17.00 13.36 7.28
CA GLU A 256 15.75 13.89 6.76
C GLU A 256 14.99 12.86 5.92
N LEU A 257 13.75 13.21 5.59
CA LEU A 257 12.97 12.50 4.58
C LEU A 257 13.43 12.88 3.18
N VAL A 258 13.83 11.88 2.39
CA VAL A 258 14.19 12.05 0.98
C VAL A 258 13.35 11.15 0.08
N PRO A 259 13.06 11.57 -1.17
CA PRO A 259 12.41 10.71 -2.14
C PRO A 259 13.16 9.40 -2.40
N VAL A 260 12.43 8.32 -2.61
CA VAL A 260 12.99 7.06 -3.09
C VAL A 260 13.37 7.18 -4.56
N LYS A 261 14.49 6.55 -4.95
CA LYS A 261 14.99 6.61 -6.32
C LYS A 261 14.08 5.92 -7.34
N ASN A 262 13.40 4.85 -6.95
CA ASN A 262 12.54 4.06 -7.83
C ASN A 262 11.21 3.74 -7.15
N PRO A 263 10.16 4.57 -7.36
CA PRO A 263 8.84 4.36 -6.78
C PRO A 263 7.94 3.44 -7.63
N ALA A 264 8.44 2.84 -8.72
CA ALA A 264 7.60 2.15 -9.72
C ALA A 264 6.70 1.07 -9.12
N SER A 265 7.22 0.28 -8.17
CA SER A 265 6.43 -0.74 -7.47
C SER A 265 5.27 -0.15 -6.67
N TYR A 266 5.46 1.02 -6.05
CA TYR A 266 4.38 1.70 -5.34
C TYR A 266 3.32 2.21 -6.33
N TYR A 267 3.74 2.83 -7.43
CA TYR A 267 2.83 3.30 -8.48
C TYR A 267 1.99 2.16 -9.06
N TYR A 268 2.62 1.02 -9.37
CA TYR A 268 1.94 -0.16 -9.89
C TYR A 268 0.91 -0.73 -8.91
N ASN A 269 1.27 -0.86 -7.63
CA ASN A 269 0.47 -1.58 -6.64
C ASN A 269 -0.58 -0.70 -5.93
N ARG A 270 -0.39 0.62 -5.89
CA ARG A 270 -1.22 1.54 -5.10
C ARG A 270 -1.86 2.63 -5.96
N VAL A 271 -1.07 3.34 -6.76
CA VAL A 271 -1.53 4.53 -7.50
C VAL A 271 -2.36 4.17 -8.72
N ALA A 272 -1.86 3.30 -9.61
CA ALA A 272 -2.60 2.89 -10.80
C ALA A 272 -3.94 2.20 -10.43
N PRO A 273 -4.02 1.28 -9.44
CA PRO A 273 -5.30 0.72 -9.01
C PRO A 273 -6.27 1.76 -8.44
N TYR A 274 -5.76 2.82 -7.78
CA TYR A 274 -6.60 3.92 -7.32
C TYR A 274 -7.26 4.65 -8.49
N TYR A 275 -6.48 5.09 -9.48
CA TYR A 275 -7.03 5.77 -10.66
C TYR A 275 -7.88 4.86 -11.53
N PHE A 276 -7.54 3.57 -11.65
CA PHE A 276 -8.35 2.60 -12.37
C PHE A 276 -9.75 2.46 -11.78
N ARG A 277 -9.89 2.48 -10.44
CA ARG A 277 -11.22 2.48 -9.79
C ARG A 277 -11.98 3.77 -10.09
N LYS A 278 -11.31 4.92 -10.11
CA LYS A 278 -11.91 6.22 -10.45
C LYS A 278 -12.39 6.27 -11.90
N VAL A 279 -11.56 5.84 -12.86
CA VAL A 279 -11.94 5.71 -14.27
C VAL A 279 -13.14 4.78 -14.45
N LYS A 280 -13.21 3.66 -13.70
CA LYS A 280 -14.39 2.79 -13.73
C LYS A 280 -15.68 3.47 -13.26
N GLN A 281 -15.58 4.40 -12.31
CA GLN A 281 -16.71 5.16 -11.80
C GLN A 281 -17.13 6.29 -12.76
N ALA A 282 -16.17 6.90 -13.46
CA ALA A 282 -16.40 7.98 -14.42
C ALA A 282 -15.57 7.77 -15.71
N PRO A 283 -16.00 6.85 -16.61
CA PRO A 283 -15.20 6.47 -17.78
C PRO A 283 -15.13 7.55 -18.87
N GLY A 284 -15.98 8.57 -18.82
CA GLY A 284 -15.93 9.73 -19.71
C GLY A 284 -14.99 10.84 -19.24
N ASP A 285 -14.43 10.73 -18.03
CA ASP A 285 -13.55 11.74 -17.46
C ASP A 285 -12.12 11.61 -18.03
N VAL A 286 -11.76 12.58 -18.86
CA VAL A 286 -10.45 12.65 -19.53
C VAL A 286 -9.30 12.95 -18.56
N HIS A 287 -9.54 13.61 -17.43
CA HIS A 287 -8.47 13.83 -16.44
C HIS A 287 -8.14 12.55 -15.69
N LEU A 288 -9.13 11.72 -15.37
CA LEU A 288 -8.91 10.43 -14.72
C LEU A 288 -8.14 9.45 -15.60
N TRP A 289 -8.43 9.42 -16.91
CA TRP A 289 -7.65 8.62 -17.86
C TRP A 289 -6.20 9.10 -17.96
N TYR A 290 -5.98 10.41 -17.94
CA TYR A 290 -4.63 11.00 -17.96
C TYR A 290 -3.85 10.58 -16.71
N ASN A 291 -4.44 10.74 -15.52
CA ASN A 291 -3.81 10.36 -14.25
C ASN A 291 -3.53 8.85 -14.15
N LEU A 292 -4.41 8.01 -14.71
CA LEU A 292 -4.15 6.57 -14.81
C LEU A 292 -2.96 6.27 -15.74
N ALA A 293 -2.89 6.92 -16.89
CA ALA A 293 -1.78 6.75 -17.83
C ALA A 293 -0.44 7.18 -17.21
N GLU A 294 -0.40 8.34 -16.56
CA GLU A 294 0.81 8.83 -15.86
C GLU A 294 1.22 7.87 -14.74
N ALA A 295 0.26 7.34 -13.96
CA ALA A 295 0.57 6.39 -12.91
C ALA A 295 1.13 5.06 -13.45
N LEU A 296 0.66 4.61 -14.63
CA LEU A 296 1.15 3.40 -15.29
C LEU A 296 2.52 3.62 -15.95
N GLU A 297 2.78 4.81 -16.48
CA GLU A 297 4.10 5.22 -16.97
C GLU A 297 5.12 5.19 -15.83
N LYS A 298 4.86 5.91 -14.72
CA LYS A 298 5.71 5.90 -13.52
C LYS A 298 5.89 4.52 -12.88
N ALA A 299 4.99 3.58 -13.19
CA ALA A 299 5.08 2.18 -12.79
C ALA A 299 5.95 1.30 -13.72
N GLY A 300 6.43 1.84 -14.84
CA GLY A 300 7.10 1.10 -15.92
C GLY A 300 6.15 0.23 -16.76
N ALA A 301 4.84 0.36 -16.59
CA ALA A 301 3.81 -0.40 -17.30
C ALA A 301 3.43 0.26 -18.64
N TYR A 302 4.43 0.54 -19.47
CA TYR A 302 4.31 1.38 -20.66
C TYR A 302 3.23 0.93 -21.65
N LYS A 303 3.06 -0.39 -21.85
CA LYS A 303 2.00 -0.93 -22.73
C LYS A 303 0.61 -0.56 -22.22
N ASP A 304 0.38 -0.71 -20.91
CA ASP A 304 -0.90 -0.38 -20.29
C ASP A 304 -1.11 1.13 -20.24
N ALA A 305 -0.05 1.90 -20.03
CA ALA A 305 -0.08 3.36 -20.08
C ALA A 305 -0.54 3.86 -21.46
N LEU A 306 -0.01 3.30 -22.57
CA LEU A 306 -0.45 3.64 -23.93
C LEU A 306 -1.92 3.26 -24.19
N ILE A 307 -2.39 2.15 -23.61
CA ILE A 307 -3.82 1.77 -23.69
C ILE A 307 -4.68 2.83 -22.99
N ALA A 308 -4.29 3.28 -21.79
CA ALA A 308 -5.00 4.31 -21.04
C ALA A 308 -4.99 5.67 -21.79
N VAL A 309 -3.85 6.07 -22.37
CA VAL A 309 -3.73 7.25 -23.25
C VAL A 309 -4.75 7.18 -24.39
N ASN A 310 -4.71 6.09 -25.17
CA ASN A 310 -5.58 5.94 -26.32
C ASN A 310 -7.06 5.84 -25.94
N ALA A 311 -7.39 5.30 -24.77
CA ALA A 311 -8.75 5.26 -24.25
C ALA A 311 -9.25 6.66 -23.87
N GLY A 312 -8.44 7.44 -23.15
CA GLY A 312 -8.77 8.83 -22.79
C GLY A 312 -8.99 9.72 -24.02
N MET A 313 -8.09 9.63 -25.00
CA MET A 313 -8.14 10.40 -26.26
C MET A 313 -9.35 10.12 -27.16
N ARG A 314 -10.17 9.10 -26.88
CA ARG A 314 -11.43 8.85 -27.61
C ARG A 314 -12.55 9.80 -27.18
N ASN A 315 -12.44 10.41 -26.01
CA ASN A 315 -13.42 11.36 -25.49
C ASN A 315 -13.07 12.78 -25.96
N GLN A 316 -14.08 13.66 -25.95
CA GLN A 316 -13.87 15.09 -26.23
C GLN A 316 -13.05 15.71 -25.10
N MET A 317 -12.04 16.50 -25.46
CA MET A 317 -11.18 17.21 -24.51
C MET A 317 -10.70 18.53 -25.10
N GLU A 318 -10.36 19.46 -24.22
CA GLU A 318 -9.77 20.74 -24.59
C GLU A 318 -8.40 20.56 -25.27
N PRO A 319 -8.01 21.46 -26.20
CA PRO A 319 -6.73 21.36 -26.92
C PRO A 319 -5.51 21.22 -26.00
N SER A 320 -5.46 21.99 -24.90
CA SER A 320 -4.34 21.96 -23.96
C SER A 320 -4.16 20.60 -23.28
N LEU A 321 -5.27 19.90 -22.95
CA LEU A 321 -5.20 18.56 -22.39
C LEU A 321 -4.78 17.54 -23.46
N LYS A 322 -5.25 17.71 -24.70
CA LYS A 322 -4.83 16.87 -25.82
C LYS A 322 -3.32 16.94 -26.06
N ASP A 323 -2.73 18.13 -25.96
CA ASP A 323 -1.28 18.32 -26.09
C ASP A 323 -0.52 17.58 -24.99
N ARG A 324 -0.99 17.66 -23.74
CA ARG A 324 -0.42 16.90 -22.61
C ARG A 324 -0.50 15.38 -22.84
N TYR A 325 -1.60 14.89 -23.39
CA TYR A 325 -1.74 13.47 -23.76
C TYR A 325 -0.73 13.05 -24.83
N LEU A 326 -0.51 13.89 -25.84
CA LEU A 326 0.46 13.63 -26.90
C LEU A 326 1.90 13.64 -26.38
N GLU A 327 2.22 14.57 -25.47
CA GLU A 327 3.51 14.63 -24.79
C GLU A 327 3.74 13.37 -23.94
N LEU A 328 2.78 13.01 -23.09
CA LEU A 328 2.86 11.78 -22.28
C LEU A 328 3.03 10.54 -23.17
N LYS A 329 2.27 10.45 -24.27
CA LYS A 329 2.41 9.35 -25.24
C LYS A 329 3.82 9.27 -25.82
N LYS A 330 4.42 10.41 -26.15
CA LYS A 330 5.79 10.48 -26.66
C LYS A 330 6.78 10.00 -25.60
N THR A 331 6.69 10.49 -24.36
CA THR A 331 7.55 10.06 -23.25
C THR A 331 7.48 8.55 -23.03
N ILE A 332 6.28 7.98 -22.98
CA ILE A 332 6.09 6.54 -22.81
C ILE A 332 6.75 5.74 -23.95
N LEU A 333 6.66 6.22 -25.19
CA LEU A 333 7.30 5.58 -26.33
C LEU A 333 8.82 5.65 -26.21
N ASP A 334 9.38 6.82 -25.92
CA ASP A 334 10.84 7.01 -25.82
C ASP A 334 11.45 6.12 -24.72
N GLU A 335 10.77 6.01 -23.58
CA GLU A 335 11.19 5.13 -22.47
C GLU A 335 11.03 3.64 -22.79
N ALA A 336 9.94 3.26 -23.48
CA ALA A 336 9.73 1.88 -23.88
C ALA A 336 10.76 1.36 -24.90
N HIS A 337 11.35 2.24 -25.71
CA HIS A 337 12.43 1.89 -26.64
C HIS A 337 13.82 1.86 -25.98
N SER A 338 13.95 2.45 -24.78
CA SER A 338 15.22 2.52 -24.04
C SER A 338 15.46 1.30 -23.12
N LEU A 339 14.49 0.39 -23.03
CA LEU A 339 14.56 -0.90 -22.34
C LEU A 339 14.88 -2.04 -23.30
#